data_AF-A0A2S5DMT0-F1
#
_entry.id   AF-A0A2S5DMT0-F1
#
_cell.length_a   1.000
_cell.length_b   1.000
_cell.length_c   1.000
_cell.angle_alpha   90.00
_cell.angle_beta   90.00
_cell.angle_gamma   90.00
#
_symmetry.space_group_name_H-M   'P 1'
#
loop_
_entity.id
_entity.type
_entity.pdbx_description
1 polymer ?
#
loop_
_entity_poly.entity_id
_entity_poly.type
_entity_poly.pdbx_seq_one_letter_code
_entity_poly.pdbx_strand_id
1 'polypeptide(L)'
;MTAAFDRNAALTAVKLTLSDAIAHDYANALSIDRYAGAGALAHWPPNPHRCHEQVTRWLQSHPGDTPVRGWLVNGGDGAQQRFVSHSLVRSASGALLDVAFARPAHVQRFIEHPAAAGDFLALVLGEPPVSELWVPIPCRS
;
A
#
# COMPACT_ATOMS: atom_id res chain seq x y z
N MET A 1 -26.69 5.47 13.22
CA MET A 1 -25.42 6.05 13.68
C MET A 1 -24.30 5.16 13.17
N THR A 2 -23.57 5.59 12.13
CA THR A 2 -22.30 4.95 11.76
C THR A 2 -21.33 5.16 12.92
N ALA A 3 -20.71 4.08 13.41
CA ALA A 3 -19.67 4.21 14.43
C ALA A 3 -18.57 5.15 13.90
N ALA A 4 -18.13 6.09 14.72
CA ALA A 4 -17.01 6.95 14.37
C ALA A 4 -15.77 6.07 14.11
N PHE A 5 -14.97 6.44 13.10
CA PHE A 5 -13.72 5.76 12.78
C PHE A 5 -12.77 5.81 13.97
N ASP A 6 -12.48 4.65 14.57
CA ASP A 6 -11.51 4.54 15.67
C ASP A 6 -10.10 4.43 15.09
N ARG A 7 -9.42 5.57 15.04
CA ARG A 7 -8.06 5.71 14.52
C ARG A 7 -7.04 4.88 15.30
N ASN A 8 -7.19 4.75 16.62
CA ASN A 8 -6.24 4.02 17.46
C ASN A 8 -6.38 2.51 17.26
N ALA A 9 -7.62 2.01 17.18
CA ALA A 9 -7.88 0.64 16.80
C ALA A 9 -7.35 0.33 15.39
N ALA A 10 -7.57 1.23 14.43
CA ALA A 10 -7.07 1.10 13.07
C ALA A 10 -5.53 1.00 13.02
N LEU A 11 -4.81 1.90 13.69
CA LEU A 11 -3.35 1.86 13.78
C LEU A 11 -2.84 0.58 14.43
N THR A 12 -3.53 0.10 15.47
CA THR A 12 -3.16 -1.15 16.14
C THR A 12 -3.30 -2.34 15.20
N ALA A 13 -4.44 -2.44 14.49
CA ALA A 13 -4.68 -3.52 13.53
C ALA A 13 -3.69 -3.50 12.36
N VAL A 14 -3.36 -2.30 11.85
CA VAL A 14 -2.30 -2.16 10.83
C VAL A 14 -0.96 -2.63 11.36
N LYS A 15 -0.51 -2.14 12.51
CA LYS A 15 0.79 -2.52 13.07
C LYS A 15 0.90 -4.02 13.32
N LEU A 16 -0.15 -4.67 13.83
CA LEU A 16 -0.19 -6.12 13.98
C LEU A 16 -0.02 -6.84 12.64
N THR A 17 -0.77 -6.41 11.61
CA THR A 17 -0.67 -6.99 10.25
C THR A 17 0.73 -6.84 9.67
N LEU A 18 1.37 -5.68 9.86
CA LEU A 18 2.73 -5.43 9.37
C LEU A 18 3.78 -6.22 10.16
N SER A 19 3.64 -6.34 11.48
CA SER A 19 4.50 -7.19 12.31
C SER A 19 4.39 -8.66 11.89
N ASP A 20 3.18 -9.16 11.64
CA ASP A 20 2.96 -10.52 11.16
C ASP A 20 3.59 -10.73 9.78
N ALA A 21 3.49 -9.74 8.88
CA ALA A 21 4.16 -9.80 7.59
C ALA A 21 5.69 -9.92 7.76
N ILE A 22 6.31 -9.18 8.67
CA ILE A 22 7.75 -9.32 8.97
C ILE A 22 8.05 -10.72 9.51
N ALA A 23 7.27 -11.19 10.48
CA ALA A 23 7.48 -12.49 11.14
C ALA A 23 7.41 -13.67 10.16
N HIS A 24 6.59 -13.55 9.11
CA HIS A 24 6.41 -14.57 8.07
C HIS A 24 7.21 -14.27 6.80
N ASP A 25 8.28 -13.48 6.89
CA ASP A 25 9.15 -13.10 5.76
C ASP A 25 8.38 -12.63 4.51
N TYR A 26 7.31 -11.86 4.76
CA TYR A 26 6.43 -11.28 3.76
C TYR A 26 5.74 -12.31 2.85
N ALA A 27 5.48 -13.52 3.34
CA ALA A 27 4.78 -14.57 2.58
C ALA A 27 3.38 -14.15 2.08
N ASN A 28 2.75 -13.17 2.72
CA ASN A 28 1.46 -12.60 2.32
C ASN A 28 1.57 -11.33 1.46
N ALA A 29 2.77 -10.92 1.05
CA ALA A 29 2.94 -9.75 0.22
C ALA A 29 2.43 -9.98 -1.21
N LEU A 30 1.70 -8.99 -1.73
CA LEU A 30 1.29 -8.97 -3.12
C LEU A 30 2.45 -8.54 -4.02
N SER A 31 2.61 -9.23 -5.14
CA SER A 31 3.55 -8.85 -6.21
C SER A 31 2.90 -7.84 -7.14
N ILE A 32 3.68 -6.84 -7.56
CA ILE A 32 3.24 -5.81 -8.51
C ILE A 32 3.65 -6.25 -9.93
N ASP A 33 2.67 -6.39 -10.81
CA ASP A 33 2.88 -6.94 -12.16
C ASP A 33 3.36 -5.89 -13.16
N ARG A 34 2.88 -4.65 -13.02
CA ARG A 34 3.15 -3.57 -13.98
C ARG A 34 3.27 -2.22 -13.30
N TYR A 35 3.97 -1.30 -13.97
CA TYR A 35 4.33 0.01 -13.45
C TYR A 35 4.04 1.10 -14.47
N ALA A 36 3.72 2.30 -13.99
CA ALA A 36 3.53 3.48 -14.81
C ALA A 36 4.77 3.78 -15.67
N GLY A 37 4.55 4.31 -16.88
CA GLY A 37 5.62 4.67 -17.80
C GLY A 37 6.33 3.49 -18.46
N ALA A 38 5.85 2.25 -18.31
CA ALA A 38 6.47 1.06 -18.90
C ALA A 38 5.44 0.08 -19.50
N GLY A 39 5.84 -0.62 -20.57
CA GLY A 39 5.03 -1.65 -21.21
C GLY A 39 3.64 -1.14 -21.58
N ALA A 40 2.59 -1.86 -21.16
CA ALA A 40 1.21 -1.47 -21.41
C ALA A 40 0.80 -0.13 -20.75
N LEU A 41 1.54 0.34 -19.74
CA LEU A 41 1.30 1.59 -19.03
C LEU A 41 2.26 2.71 -19.51
N ALA A 42 2.95 2.55 -20.64
CA ALA A 42 3.91 3.55 -21.15
C ALA A 42 3.29 4.94 -21.39
N HIS A 43 2.01 4.99 -21.75
CA HIS A 43 1.26 6.23 -21.97
C HIS A 43 0.85 6.95 -20.67
N TRP A 44 1.00 6.28 -19.51
CA TRP A 44 0.60 6.81 -18.21
C TRP A 44 1.82 7.31 -17.44
N PRO A 45 2.02 8.62 -17.29
CA PRO A 45 3.20 9.16 -16.62
C PRO A 45 3.16 8.88 -15.10
N PRO A 46 4.28 8.42 -14.51
CA PRO A 46 4.37 8.23 -13.07
C PRO A 46 4.28 9.56 -12.33
N ASN A 47 3.63 9.53 -11.16
CA ASN A 47 3.63 10.64 -10.20
C ASN A 47 3.67 10.07 -8.77
N PRO A 48 4.88 9.81 -8.23
CA PRO A 48 5.06 9.15 -6.93
C PRO A 48 4.45 9.91 -5.75
N HIS A 49 4.33 11.24 -5.83
CA HIS A 49 3.80 12.07 -4.74
C HIS A 49 2.27 12.08 -4.66
N ARG A 50 1.59 11.48 -5.64
CA ARG A 50 0.13 11.51 -5.79
C ARG A 50 -0.44 10.10 -5.96
N CYS A 51 0.11 9.09 -5.27
CA CYS A 51 -0.26 7.70 -5.50
C CYS A 51 -1.76 7.42 -5.33
N HIS A 52 -2.40 8.02 -4.33
CA HIS A 52 -3.84 7.85 -4.11
C HIS A 52 -4.68 8.49 -5.22
N GLU A 53 -4.29 9.68 -5.68
CA GLU A 53 -4.97 10.41 -6.76
C GLU A 53 -4.74 9.77 -8.12
N GLN A 54 -3.54 9.25 -8.39
CA GLN A 54 -3.22 8.51 -9.63
C GLN A 54 -4.13 7.29 -9.77
N VAL A 55 -4.38 6.55 -8.67
CA VAL A 55 -5.37 5.46 -8.67
C VAL A 55 -6.77 5.99 -8.96
N THR A 56 -7.22 7.05 -8.28
CA THR A 56 -8.55 7.64 -8.55
C THR A 56 -8.71 8.07 -10.01
N ARG A 57 -7.68 8.70 -10.60
CA ARG A 57 -7.67 9.13 -12.00
C ARG A 57 -7.67 7.94 -12.96
N TRP A 58 -6.91 6.89 -12.67
CA TRP A 58 -6.90 5.67 -13.49
C TRP A 58 -8.29 5.04 -13.57
N LEU A 59 -8.97 4.93 -12.42
CA LEU A 59 -10.28 4.29 -12.32
C LEU A 59 -11.39 5.05 -13.09
N GLN A 60 -11.23 6.35 -13.32
CA GLN A 60 -12.19 7.13 -14.14
C GLN A 60 -12.27 6.65 -15.58
N SER A 61 -11.18 6.12 -16.15
CA SER A 61 -11.13 5.60 -17.51
C SER A 61 -11.12 4.07 -17.59
N HIS A 62 -11.05 3.38 -16.44
CA HIS A 62 -10.97 1.91 -16.35
C HIS A 62 -11.98 1.38 -15.31
N PRO A 63 -13.30 1.47 -15.58
CA PRO A 63 -14.33 1.19 -14.58
C PRO A 63 -14.42 -0.28 -14.13
N GLY A 64 -13.80 -1.21 -14.85
CA GLY A 64 -13.70 -2.61 -14.45
C GLY A 64 -12.57 -2.90 -13.45
N ASP A 65 -11.70 -1.92 -13.21
CA ASP A 65 -10.59 -2.03 -12.29
C ASP A 65 -11.00 -1.57 -10.88
N THR A 66 -10.24 -1.96 -9.87
CA THR A 66 -10.53 -1.65 -8.46
C THR A 66 -9.29 -1.12 -7.73
N PRO A 67 -9.46 -0.24 -6.73
CA PRO A 67 -8.33 0.22 -5.93
C PRO A 67 -7.86 -0.88 -4.96
N VAL A 68 -6.55 -1.00 -4.78
CA VAL A 68 -5.93 -1.78 -3.71
C VAL A 68 -5.13 -0.83 -2.84
N ARG A 69 -5.42 -0.81 -1.55
CA ARG A 69 -4.84 0.14 -0.58
C ARG A 69 -4.01 -0.61 0.44
N GLY A 70 -2.88 -0.05 0.85
CA GLY A 70 -1.95 -0.77 1.71
C GLY A 70 -0.61 -0.09 1.90
N TRP A 71 0.41 -0.90 2.11
CA TRP A 71 1.69 -0.48 2.65
C TRP A 71 2.84 -1.10 1.87
N LEU A 72 3.71 -0.27 1.29
CA LEU A 72 4.95 -0.71 0.65
C LEU A 72 6.08 -0.84 1.67
N VAL A 73 6.81 -1.94 1.60
CA VAL A 73 8.08 -2.13 2.31
C VAL A 73 9.12 -1.18 1.71
N ASN A 74 9.69 -0.28 2.52
CA ASN A 74 10.58 0.79 2.02
C ASN A 74 11.82 0.98 2.91
N GLY A 75 12.63 -0.07 3.03
CA GLY A 75 13.88 -0.05 3.81
C GLY A 75 13.67 -0.10 5.33
N GLY A 76 14.73 0.08 6.11
CA GLY A 76 14.69 0.00 7.56
C GLY A 76 16.04 0.36 8.17
N ASP A 77 16.14 0.36 9.49
CA ASP A 77 17.37 0.69 10.22
C ASP A 77 18.03 -0.53 10.88
N GLY A 78 17.56 -1.73 10.54
CA GLY A 78 18.02 -3.01 11.11
C GLY A 78 17.31 -3.39 12.42
N ALA A 79 16.70 -2.44 13.13
CA ALA A 79 15.84 -2.70 14.29
C ALA A 79 14.35 -2.60 13.94
N GLN A 80 14.02 -1.76 12.97
CA GLN A 80 12.67 -1.48 12.51
C GLN A 80 12.59 -1.51 10.99
N GLN A 81 11.46 -1.99 10.49
CA GLN A 81 11.07 -1.96 9.10
C GLN A 81 10.19 -0.73 8.86
N ARG A 82 10.51 0.07 7.83
CA ARG A 82 9.68 1.18 7.38
C ARG A 82 8.67 0.70 6.36
N PHE A 83 7.42 1.11 6.54
CA PHE A 83 6.33 0.93 5.60
C PHE A 83 5.78 2.29 5.18
N VAL A 84 5.50 2.47 3.90
CA VAL A 84 4.89 3.71 3.38
C VAL A 84 3.51 3.42 2.82
N SER A 85 2.53 4.28 3.13
CA SER A 85 1.18 4.16 2.62
C SER A 85 1.21 4.26 1.10
N HIS A 86 0.57 3.32 0.41
CA HIS A 86 0.55 3.29 -1.05
C HIS A 86 -0.78 2.82 -1.60
N SER A 87 -1.00 3.07 -2.88
CA SER A 87 -2.19 2.60 -3.56
C SER A 87 -1.89 2.13 -4.96
N LEU A 88 -2.51 1.01 -5.28
CA LEU A 88 -2.35 0.27 -6.51
C LEU A 88 -3.74 0.10 -7.15
N VAL A 89 -3.73 -0.43 -8.36
CA VAL A 89 -4.93 -0.84 -9.07
C VAL A 89 -4.91 -2.34 -9.25
N ARG A 90 -6.00 -3.04 -8.93
CA ARG A 90 -6.24 -4.38 -9.41
C ARG A 90 -7.06 -4.29 -10.69
N SER A 91 -6.46 -4.68 -11.81
CA SER A 91 -7.16 -4.71 -13.09
C SER A 91 -8.31 -5.71 -13.09
N ALA A 92 -9.25 -5.56 -14.02
CA ALA A 92 -10.32 -6.54 -14.25
C ALA A 92 -9.79 -7.98 -14.50
N SER A 93 -8.55 -8.11 -14.98
CA SER A 93 -7.88 -9.40 -15.20
C SER A 93 -7.19 -9.97 -13.94
N GLY A 94 -7.24 -9.25 -12.82
CA GLY A 94 -6.63 -9.63 -11.54
C GLY A 94 -5.20 -9.12 -11.33
N ALA A 95 -4.52 -8.65 -12.39
CA ALA A 95 -3.16 -8.12 -12.30
C ALA A 95 -3.09 -6.85 -11.44
N LEU A 96 -2.04 -6.74 -10.63
CA LEU A 96 -1.79 -5.61 -9.74
C LEU A 96 -0.85 -4.60 -10.41
N LEU A 97 -1.32 -3.37 -10.53
CA LEU A 97 -0.65 -2.29 -11.27
C LEU A 97 -0.27 -1.18 -10.31
N ASP A 98 0.98 -0.72 -10.40
CA ASP A 98 1.39 0.55 -9.81
C ASP A 98 1.27 1.66 -10.85
N VAL A 99 0.20 2.43 -10.74
CA VAL A 99 -0.09 3.56 -11.65
C VAL A 99 0.56 4.87 -11.18
N ALA A 100 1.33 4.83 -10.10
CA ALA A 100 1.99 5.99 -9.51
C ALA A 100 3.50 5.97 -9.72
N PHE A 101 4.15 4.81 -9.62
CA PHE A 101 5.60 4.67 -9.67
C PHE A 101 6.05 4.08 -11.01
N ALA A 102 7.23 4.50 -11.46
CA ALA A 102 7.99 3.77 -12.46
C ALA A 102 8.52 2.46 -11.86
N ARG A 103 8.91 1.50 -12.72
CA ARG A 103 9.44 0.22 -12.26
C ARG A 103 10.69 0.44 -11.38
N PRO A 104 10.67 -0.01 -10.12
CA PRO A 104 11.83 0.09 -9.24
C PRO A 104 12.95 -0.87 -9.68
N ALA A 105 14.18 -0.59 -9.23
CA ALA A 105 15.33 -1.47 -9.47
C ALA A 105 15.26 -2.80 -8.69
N HIS A 106 14.45 -2.87 -7.63
CA HIS A 106 14.26 -4.04 -6.78
C HIS A 106 12.79 -4.42 -6.71
N VAL A 107 12.51 -5.70 -6.43
CA VAL A 107 11.13 -6.17 -6.23
C VAL A 107 10.55 -5.49 -5.00
N GLN A 108 9.42 -4.81 -5.18
CA GLN A 108 8.66 -4.22 -4.08
C GLN A 108 7.71 -5.26 -3.48
N ARG A 109 7.59 -5.21 -2.15
CA ARG A 109 6.62 -6.00 -1.40
C ARG A 109 5.52 -5.08 -0.92
N PHE A 110 4.28 -5.45 -1.20
CA PHE A 110 3.10 -4.68 -0.81
C PHE A 110 2.21 -5.50 0.13
N ILE A 111 1.90 -4.94 1.30
CA ILE A 111 0.97 -5.53 2.26
C ILE A 111 -0.35 -4.78 2.16
N GLU A 112 -1.43 -5.50 1.82
CA GLU A 112 -2.77 -4.91 1.73
C GLU A 112 -3.25 -4.40 3.11
N HIS A 113 -3.97 -3.28 3.12
CA HIS A 113 -4.52 -2.71 4.34
C HIS A 113 -5.55 -3.68 4.94
N PRO A 114 -5.43 -4.06 6.22
CA PRO A 114 -6.30 -5.06 6.81
C PRO A 114 -7.73 -4.52 6.93
N ALA A 115 -8.72 -5.31 6.52
CA ALA A 115 -10.13 -4.93 6.64
C ALA A 115 -10.55 -4.58 8.08
N ALA A 116 -9.93 -5.21 9.09
CA ALA A 116 -10.16 -4.92 10.50
C ALA A 116 -9.74 -3.51 10.93
N ALA A 117 -8.86 -2.84 10.17
CA ALA A 117 -8.47 -1.45 10.45
C ALA A 117 -9.45 -0.42 9.88
N GLY A 118 -10.46 -0.84 9.10
CA GLY A 118 -11.45 0.05 8.52
C GLY A 118 -10.95 0.82 7.31
N ASP A 119 -11.30 2.10 7.22
CA ASP A 119 -11.03 2.91 6.04
C ASP A 119 -9.57 3.39 5.98
N PHE A 120 -8.86 2.93 4.97
CA PHE A 120 -7.46 3.30 4.72
C PHE A 120 -7.27 4.80 4.46
N LEU A 121 -8.13 5.44 3.68
CA LEU A 121 -7.96 6.86 3.33
C LEU A 121 -8.26 7.75 4.55
N ALA A 122 -9.24 7.38 5.37
CA ALA A 122 -9.49 8.04 6.66
C ALA A 122 -8.27 7.93 7.59
N LEU A 123 -7.56 6.79 7.58
CA LEU A 123 -6.32 6.64 8.31
C LEU A 123 -5.20 7.53 7.74
N VAL A 124 -4.89 7.40 6.45
CA VAL A 124 -3.70 7.99 5.85
C VAL A 124 -3.83 9.50 5.62
N LEU A 125 -5.02 9.97 5.25
CA LEU A 125 -5.30 11.39 4.98
C LEU A 125 -5.92 12.13 6.17
N GLY A 126 -6.35 11.42 7.20
CA GLY A 126 -6.88 12.05 8.43
C GLY A 126 -5.79 12.71 9.27
N GLU A 127 -6.17 13.59 10.19
CA GLU A 127 -5.22 14.39 10.99
C GLU A 127 -4.80 13.67 12.29
N PRO A 128 -3.49 13.55 12.60
CA PRO A 128 -2.35 13.84 11.73
C PRO A 128 -2.15 12.75 10.67
N PRO A 129 -1.71 13.06 9.44
CA PRO A 129 -1.60 12.06 8.36
C PRO A 129 -0.61 10.95 8.71
N VAL A 130 -0.93 9.72 8.27
CA VAL A 130 -0.08 8.53 8.46
C VAL A 130 0.41 8.07 7.11
N SER A 131 1.45 8.74 6.61
CA SER A 131 2.11 8.38 5.35
C SER A 131 3.13 7.25 5.51
N GLU A 132 3.59 7.01 6.74
CA GLU A 132 4.54 5.96 7.05
C GLU A 132 4.34 5.37 8.44
N LEU A 133 4.80 4.14 8.61
CA LEU A 133 4.85 3.43 9.88
C LEU A 133 6.20 2.74 10.02
N TRP A 134 6.76 2.83 11.22
CA TRP A 134 7.94 2.08 11.63
C TRP A 134 7.50 0.94 12.54
N VAL A 135 7.88 -0.28 12.20
CA VAL A 135 7.45 -1.50 12.88
C VAL A 135 8.69 -2.28 13.32
N PRO A 136 8.83 -2.63 14.61
CA PRO A 136 9.96 -3.41 15.09
C PRO A 136 10.12 -4.73 14.37
N ILE A 137 11.36 -5.07 14.04
CA ILE A 137 11.72 -6.39 13.52
C ILE A 137 11.82 -7.33 14.72
N PRO A 138 11.02 -8.40 14.81
CA PRO A 138 11.12 -9.35 15.91
C PRO A 138 12.54 -9.95 15.97
N CYS A 139 13.11 -10.04 17.17
CA CYS A 139 14.35 -10.78 17.36
C CYS A 139 14.13 -12.22 16.90
N ARG A 140 15.01 -12.72 16.01
CA ARG A 140 15.08 -14.16 15.72
C ARG A 140 15.73 -14.82 16.94
N SER A 141 14.91 -15.40 17.81
CA SER A 141 15.38 -16.28 18.89
C SER A 141 15.97 -17.58 18.33
#